data_AF-A0A397W0Y8-F1
#
_entry.id   AF-A0A397W0Y8-F1
#
_cell.length_a   1.000
_cell.length_b   1.000
_cell.length_c   1.000
_cell.angle_alpha   90.00
_cell.angle_beta   90.00
_cell.angle_gamma   90.00
#
_symmetry.space_group_name_H-M   'P 1'
#
loop_
_entity.id
_entity.type
_entity.pdbx_description
1 polymer ?
#
loop_
_entity_poly.entity_id
_entity_poly.type
_entity_poly.pdbx_seq_one_letter_code
_entity_poly.pdbx_strand_id
1 'polypeptide(L)'
;MTFVNLIGLRCAFFTVCTPACVLGVSGYQKKKAKELRCIFADLVATYDLSPCGMGKWRNAKGPHAAKQLERFYNYFPELSSRSLEEYSICSIHYNQINSDQFYEHIVGSVQEKKRSRLETSYADLAAELEETKKLLELARLENQELTN
;
A
#
# COMPACT_ATOMS: atom_id res chain seq x y z
N MET A 1 2.07 18.83 -63.17
CA MET A 1 0.77 18.97 -62.48
C MET A 1 0.46 17.64 -61.81
N THR A 2 0.26 17.67 -60.49
CA THR A 2 -0.56 16.77 -59.63
C THR A 2 -0.25 15.25 -59.67
N PHE A 3 0.37 14.63 -58.64
CA PHE A 3 -0.18 14.19 -57.32
C PHE A 3 -1.64 13.66 -57.44
N VAL A 4 -2.05 12.50 -56.92
CA VAL A 4 -2.12 12.09 -55.51
C VAL A 4 -2.43 10.56 -55.40
N ASN A 5 -1.70 9.86 -54.52
CA ASN A 5 -2.08 8.81 -53.53
C ASN A 5 -3.38 7.95 -53.70
N LEU A 6 -3.31 6.63 -53.44
CA LEU A 6 -4.06 5.98 -52.35
C LEU A 6 -3.64 4.49 -52.10
N ILE A 7 -3.09 4.25 -50.90
CA ILE A 7 -3.39 3.19 -49.90
C ILE A 7 -3.45 1.72 -50.36
N GLY A 8 -2.66 0.86 -49.67
CA GLY A 8 -3.03 -0.55 -49.51
C GLY A 8 -1.92 -1.54 -49.13
N LEU A 9 -1.11 -1.29 -48.09
CA LEU A 9 -0.22 -2.32 -47.55
C LEU A 9 -0.93 -3.12 -46.45
N ARG A 10 -1.31 -4.36 -46.75
CA ARG A 10 -1.55 -5.40 -45.75
C ARG A 10 -0.56 -6.54 -45.96
N CYS A 11 0.14 -6.84 -44.88
CA CYS A 11 1.17 -7.84 -44.70
C CYS A 11 0.69 -9.26 -44.99
N ALA A 12 1.55 -10.09 -45.60
CA ALA A 12 1.58 -11.52 -45.36
C ALA A 12 3.00 -12.06 -45.55
N PHE A 13 3.62 -12.40 -44.41
CA PHE A 13 4.51 -13.52 -44.14
C PHE A 13 5.17 -14.23 -45.33
N PHE A 14 6.49 -14.14 -45.41
CA PHE A 14 7.44 -15.26 -45.21
C PHE A 14 8.84 -14.73 -45.55
N THR A 15 9.72 -14.59 -44.57
CA THR A 15 11.15 -14.41 -44.85
C THR A 15 11.97 -15.15 -43.82
N VAL A 16 12.80 -16.04 -44.36
CA VAL A 16 13.80 -16.89 -43.75
C VAL A 16 14.80 -16.03 -42.96
N CYS A 17 14.92 -16.27 -41.65
CA CYS A 17 15.91 -15.63 -40.79
C CYS A 17 17.20 -16.46 -40.73
N THR A 18 18.31 -15.92 -41.22
CA THR A 18 19.68 -16.33 -40.85
C THR A 18 20.24 -15.38 -39.79
N PRO A 19 21.19 -15.85 -38.95
CA PRO A 19 21.41 -15.31 -37.61
C PRO A 19 22.55 -14.30 -37.60
N ALA A 20 22.22 -13.02 -37.45
CA ALA A 20 23.13 -12.03 -36.91
C ALA A 20 22.58 -11.61 -35.55
N CYS A 21 22.93 -12.38 -34.52
CA CYS A 21 22.66 -12.09 -33.11
C CYS A 21 23.32 -10.76 -32.71
N VAL A 22 22.64 -9.65 -32.98
CA VAL A 22 22.79 -8.43 -32.19
C VAL A 22 21.70 -8.50 -31.14
N LEU A 23 22.09 -8.68 -29.88
CA LEU A 23 21.49 -8.04 -28.70
C LEU A 23 22.30 -8.52 -27.50
N GLY A 24 23.13 -7.62 -26.99
CA GLY A 24 23.97 -7.83 -25.82
C GLY A 24 23.17 -8.38 -24.65
N VAL A 25 23.59 -9.54 -24.16
CA VAL A 25 23.16 -10.03 -22.86
C VAL A 25 23.77 -9.09 -21.83
N SER A 26 23.04 -8.04 -21.46
CA SER A 26 23.32 -7.27 -20.25
C SER A 26 23.40 -8.29 -19.12
N GLY A 27 24.62 -8.54 -18.63
CA GLY A 27 24.88 -9.37 -17.46
C GLY A 27 24.27 -8.69 -16.23
N TYR A 28 22.94 -8.74 -16.10
CA TYR A 28 22.24 -8.23 -14.94
C TYR A 28 22.51 -9.20 -13.80
N GLN A 29 23.60 -8.96 -13.07
CA GLN A 29 23.85 -9.68 -11.84
C GLN A 29 22.71 -9.35 -10.88
N LYS A 30 21.84 -10.34 -10.64
CA LYS A 30 20.82 -10.22 -9.59
C LYS A 30 21.52 -9.90 -8.28
N LYS A 31 21.24 -8.71 -7.73
CA LYS A 31 21.70 -8.31 -6.39
C LYS A 31 21.33 -9.40 -5.40
N LYS A 32 22.25 -9.74 -4.49
CA LYS A 32 21.97 -10.74 -3.46
C LYS A 32 20.94 -10.17 -2.49
N ALA A 33 20.08 -11.01 -1.92
CA ALA A 33 19.06 -10.55 -0.97
C ALA A 33 19.64 -9.74 0.21
N LYS A 34 20.84 -10.08 0.68
CA LYS A 34 21.54 -9.36 1.75
C LYS A 34 22.02 -7.94 1.38
N GLU A 35 22.12 -7.64 0.08
CA GLU A 35 22.55 -6.33 -0.45
C GLU A 35 21.35 -5.40 -0.66
N LEU A 36 20.14 -5.94 -0.64
CA LEU A 36 18.89 -5.18 -0.72
C LEU A 36 18.46 -4.76 0.69
N ARG A 37 17.81 -3.61 0.77
CA ARG A 37 17.22 -3.10 2.01
C ARG A 37 16.05 -3.99 2.43
N CYS A 38 15.87 -4.19 3.74
CA CYS A 38 14.69 -4.88 4.23
C CYS A 38 13.42 -4.05 3.94
N ILE A 39 12.39 -4.68 3.37
CA ILE A 39 11.14 -4.02 2.99
C ILE A 39 10.42 -3.36 4.19
N PHE A 40 10.63 -3.90 5.38
CA PHE A 40 10.03 -3.42 6.64
C PHE A 40 10.93 -2.47 7.42
N ALA A 41 12.15 -2.17 6.96
CA ALA A 41 13.11 -1.37 7.73
C ALA A 41 12.57 0.03 8.11
N ASP A 42 11.77 0.64 7.24
CA ASP A 42 11.15 1.95 7.47
C ASP A 42 9.84 1.88 8.27
N LEU A 43 9.32 0.67 8.51
CA LEU A 43 8.01 0.44 9.13
C LEU A 43 8.13 0.05 10.61
N VAL A 44 9.34 -0.12 11.11
CA VAL A 44 9.64 -0.58 12.47
C VAL A 44 8.99 0.30 13.53
N ALA A 45 9.16 1.61 13.43
CA ALA A 45 8.62 2.56 14.41
C ALA A 45 7.10 2.75 14.29
N THR A 46 6.53 2.54 13.11
CA THR A 46 5.11 2.83 12.84
C THR A 46 4.19 1.69 13.27
N TYR A 47 4.67 0.45 13.22
CA TYR A 47 3.87 -0.76 13.37
C TYR A 47 4.42 -1.72 14.42
N ASP A 48 5.24 -1.21 15.35
CA ASP A 48 5.85 -1.99 16.43
C ASP A 48 6.53 -3.29 15.95
N LEU A 49 7.18 -3.23 14.78
CA LEU A 49 7.98 -4.37 14.30
C LEU A 49 9.27 -4.45 15.10
N SER A 50 9.88 -5.63 15.17
CA SER A 50 11.22 -5.71 15.74
C SER A 50 12.24 -5.04 14.81
N PRO A 51 13.33 -4.49 15.35
CA PRO A 51 14.41 -3.97 14.53
C PRO A 51 15.01 -5.07 13.66
N CYS A 52 15.55 -4.68 12.50
CA CYS A 52 16.34 -5.60 11.68
C CYS A 52 17.55 -6.10 12.47
N GLY A 53 17.96 -7.34 12.19
CA GLY A 53 19.11 -7.95 12.85
C GLY A 53 19.88 -8.88 11.92
N MET A 54 20.88 -9.54 12.48
CA MET A 54 21.71 -10.50 11.75
C MET A 54 20.91 -11.77 11.43
N GLY A 55 21.24 -12.43 10.30
CA GLY A 55 20.65 -13.71 9.95
C GLY A 55 20.47 -13.93 8.45
N LYS A 56 19.49 -14.77 8.12
CA LYS A 56 19.17 -15.13 6.74
C LYS A 56 18.36 -14.01 6.09
N TRP A 57 18.67 -13.72 4.84
CA TRP A 57 17.98 -12.73 4.01
C TRP A 57 17.26 -13.45 2.87
N ARG A 58 16.00 -13.10 2.67
CA ARG A 58 15.16 -13.65 1.60
C ARG A 58 14.80 -12.55 0.62
N ASN A 59 14.73 -12.86 -0.66
CA ASN A 59 14.26 -11.89 -1.64
C ASN A 59 12.75 -11.69 -1.46
N ALA A 60 12.27 -10.44 -1.44
CA ALA A 60 10.86 -10.15 -1.22
C ALA A 60 9.95 -10.68 -2.35
N LYS A 61 10.47 -10.77 -3.59
CA LYS A 61 9.80 -11.42 -4.73
C LYS A 61 9.77 -12.95 -4.65
N GLY A 62 10.47 -13.56 -3.69
CA GLY A 62 10.42 -15.02 -3.51
C GLY A 62 8.98 -15.50 -3.28
N PRO A 63 8.54 -16.63 -3.87
CA PRO A 63 7.12 -17.01 -3.89
C PRO A 63 6.48 -17.09 -2.50
N HIS A 64 7.21 -17.62 -1.51
CA HIS A 64 6.73 -17.66 -0.13
C HIS A 64 6.70 -16.28 0.53
N ALA A 65 7.69 -15.43 0.27
CA ALA A 65 7.77 -14.09 0.83
C ALA A 65 6.66 -13.19 0.27
N ALA A 66 6.48 -13.19 -1.05
CA ALA A 66 5.43 -12.46 -1.74
C ALA A 66 4.03 -12.85 -1.24
N LYS A 67 3.74 -14.15 -1.12
CA LYS A 67 2.46 -14.63 -0.59
C LYS A 67 2.20 -14.17 0.85
N GLN A 68 3.23 -14.12 1.69
CA GLN A 68 3.06 -13.59 3.05
C GLN A 68 2.82 -12.08 3.03
N LEU A 69 3.58 -11.32 2.22
CA LEU A 69 3.39 -9.88 2.08
C LEU A 69 1.99 -9.50 1.61
N GLU A 70 1.40 -10.28 0.70
CA GLU A 70 0.03 -10.06 0.21
C GLU A 70 -1.02 -10.05 1.33
N ARG A 71 -0.86 -10.89 2.37
CA ARG A 71 -1.76 -10.90 3.54
C ARG A 71 -1.77 -9.57 4.29
N PHE A 72 -0.69 -8.80 4.15
CA PHE A 72 -0.42 -7.59 4.90
C PHE A 72 -0.66 -6.30 4.12
N TYR A 73 -0.96 -6.35 2.82
CA TYR A 73 -1.17 -5.13 2.01
C TYR A 73 -2.30 -4.23 2.50
N ASN A 74 -3.35 -4.80 3.11
CA ASN A 74 -4.45 -4.02 3.68
C ASN A 74 -4.09 -3.31 5.00
N TYR A 75 -3.01 -3.73 5.65
CA TYR A 75 -2.58 -3.19 6.94
C TYR A 75 -1.34 -2.29 6.82
N PHE A 76 -0.51 -2.55 5.80
CA PHE A 76 0.69 -1.80 5.47
C PHE A 76 0.58 -1.23 4.04
N PRO A 77 -0.12 -0.09 3.85
CA PRO A 77 -0.32 0.50 2.53
C PRO A 77 1.00 0.83 1.83
N GLU A 78 2.07 1.09 2.58
CA GLU A 78 3.42 1.37 2.06
C GLU A 78 4.04 0.18 1.34
N LEU A 79 3.57 -1.05 1.57
CA LEU A 79 4.05 -2.23 0.86
C LEU A 79 3.48 -2.32 -0.56
N SER A 80 2.24 -1.85 -0.77
CA SER A 80 1.55 -1.96 -2.05
C SER A 80 2.20 -1.15 -3.18
N SER A 81 2.88 -0.05 -2.82
CA SER A 81 3.56 0.84 -3.76
C SER A 81 5.01 0.45 -4.04
N ARG A 82 5.58 -0.52 -3.30
CA ARG A 82 6.98 -0.92 -3.40
C ARG A 82 7.18 -2.05 -4.41
N SER A 83 8.23 -1.97 -5.21
CA SER A 83 8.65 -3.08 -6.08
C SER A 83 9.37 -4.17 -5.28
N LEU A 84 8.78 -5.37 -5.18
CA LEU A 84 9.39 -6.51 -4.46
C LEU A 84 10.77 -6.95 -5.00
N GLU A 85 11.15 -6.48 -6.20
CA GLU A 85 12.46 -6.79 -6.82
C GLU A 85 13.63 -6.05 -6.19
N GLU A 86 13.37 -4.89 -5.58
CA GLU A 86 14.39 -4.01 -5.00
C GLU A 86 14.59 -4.23 -3.51
N TYR A 87 13.76 -5.07 -2.89
CA TYR A 87 13.77 -5.30 -1.45
C TYR A 87 14.03 -6.77 -1.09
N SER A 88 14.51 -6.93 0.14
CA SER A 88 14.63 -8.22 0.82
C SER A 88 13.82 -8.23 2.11
N ILE A 89 13.75 -9.40 2.75
CA ILE A 89 13.16 -9.58 4.06
C ILE A 89 14.22 -10.25 4.95
N CYS A 90 14.53 -9.63 6.09
CA CYS A 90 15.42 -10.23 7.08
C CYS A 90 14.70 -11.38 7.81
N SER A 91 15.45 -12.30 8.42
CA SER A 91 14.85 -13.46 9.10
C SER A 91 13.94 -13.07 10.26
N ILE A 92 14.22 -11.97 10.95
CA ILE A 92 13.39 -11.46 12.04
C ILE A 92 12.01 -11.10 11.51
N HIS A 93 11.94 -10.20 10.53
CA HIS A 93 10.67 -9.80 9.94
C HIS A 93 9.96 -10.95 9.24
N TYR A 94 10.68 -11.82 8.53
CA TYR A 94 10.08 -12.99 7.90
C TYR A 94 9.40 -13.90 8.93
N ASN A 95 10.01 -14.12 10.09
CA ASN A 95 9.42 -14.93 11.15
C ASN A 95 8.24 -14.21 11.82
N GLN A 96 8.35 -12.90 12.03
CA GLN A 96 7.26 -12.11 12.61
C GLN A 96 6.01 -12.11 11.75
N ILE A 97 6.13 -11.83 10.44
CA ILE A 97 4.97 -11.84 9.54
C ILE A 97 4.39 -13.24 9.33
N ASN A 98 5.16 -14.30 9.63
CA ASN A 98 4.69 -15.67 9.58
C ASN A 98 4.08 -16.13 10.93
N SER A 99 4.07 -15.28 11.95
CA SER A 99 3.42 -15.55 13.24
C SER A 99 1.96 -15.12 13.20
N ASP A 100 1.04 -16.03 13.54
CA ASP A 100 -0.39 -15.72 13.61
C ASP A 100 -0.70 -14.72 14.74
N GLN A 101 0.05 -14.78 15.85
CA GLN A 101 -0.08 -13.81 16.96
C GLN A 101 0.20 -12.37 16.49
N PHE A 102 1.21 -12.20 15.64
CA PHE A 102 1.54 -10.89 15.08
C PHE A 102 0.43 -10.42 14.12
N TYR A 103 -0.10 -11.32 13.30
CA TYR A 103 -1.21 -11.01 12.41
C TYR A 103 -2.45 -10.54 13.20
N GLU A 104 -2.86 -11.28 14.23
CA GLU A 104 -3.99 -10.92 15.10
C GLU A 104 -3.78 -9.56 15.78
N HIS A 105 -2.57 -9.29 16.27
CA HIS A 105 -2.23 -8.02 16.89
C HIS A 105 -2.37 -6.83 15.92
N ILE A 106 -1.89 -6.97 14.67
CA ILE A 106 -2.03 -5.92 13.65
C ILE A 106 -3.49 -5.69 13.29
N VAL A 107 -4.27 -6.77 13.12
CA VAL A 107 -5.71 -6.67 12.81
C VAL A 107 -6.45 -5.95 13.94
N GLY A 108 -6.22 -6.35 15.19
CA GLY A 108 -6.84 -5.74 16.36
C GLY A 108 -6.46 -4.26 16.51
N SER A 109 -5.19 -3.92 16.32
CA SER A 109 -4.71 -2.55 16.43
C SER A 109 -5.35 -1.61 15.39
N VAL A 110 -5.52 -2.08 14.15
CA VAL A 110 -6.18 -1.30 13.09
C VAL A 110 -7.67 -1.12 13.39
N GLN A 111 -8.35 -2.14 13.90
CA GLN A 111 -9.75 -2.05 14.31
C GLN A 111 -9.95 -1.07 15.47
N GLU A 112 -9.08 -1.12 16.48
CA GLU A 112 -9.14 -0.25 17.65
C GLU A 112 -8.88 1.22 17.28
N LYS A 113 -7.88 1.48 16.42
CA LYS A 113 -7.62 2.82 15.90
C LYS A 113 -8.79 3.37 15.07
N LYS A 114 -9.52 2.51 14.36
CA LYS A 114 -10.74 2.91 13.63
C LYS A 114 -11.89 3.21 14.60
N ARG A 115 -12.05 2.39 15.65
CA ARG A 115 -13.09 2.56 16.67
C ARG A 115 -12.90 3.87 17.45
N SER A 116 -11.71 4.11 17.99
CA SER A 116 -11.39 5.34 18.74
C SER A 116 -11.61 6.62 17.92
N ARG A 117 -11.28 6.62 16.62
CA ARG A 117 -11.57 7.74 15.71
C ARG A 117 -13.08 7.99 15.55
N LEU A 118 -13.88 6.93 15.45
CA LEU A 118 -15.33 7.05 15.34
C LEU A 118 -15.96 7.56 16.65
N GLU A 119 -15.47 7.09 17.80
CA GLU A 119 -15.93 7.54 19.11
C GLU A 119 -15.63 9.03 19.32
N THR A 120 -14.45 9.50 18.92
CA THR A 120 -14.09 10.93 18.95
C THR A 120 -15.02 11.75 18.05
N SER A 121 -15.19 11.31 16.78
CA SER A 121 -16.07 12.01 15.83
C SER A 121 -17.53 12.07 16.28
N TYR A 122 -18.03 11.03 16.96
CA TYR A 122 -19.38 11.03 17.51
C TYR A 122 -19.53 12.01 18.68
N ALA A 123 -18.52 12.11 19.55
CA ALA A 123 -18.51 13.07 20.64
C ALA A 123 -18.54 14.51 20.12
N ASP A 124 -17.76 14.82 19.08
CA ASP A 124 -17.75 16.15 18.45
C ASP A 124 -19.12 16.51 17.85
N LEU A 125 -19.73 15.58 17.08
CA LEU A 125 -21.07 15.77 16.51
C LEU A 125 -22.16 15.93 17.59
N ALA A 126 -22.04 15.21 18.71
CA ALA A 126 -22.97 15.34 19.82
C ALA A 126 -22.88 16.73 20.48
N ALA A 127 -21.68 17.30 20.58
CA ALA A 127 -21.48 18.66 21.07
C ALA A 127 -22.07 19.72 20.13
N GLU A 128 -21.81 19.61 18.82
CA GLU A 128 -22.38 20.51 17.80
C GLU A 128 -23.92 20.47 17.78
N LEU A 129 -24.51 19.28 17.92
CA LEU A 129 -25.96 19.11 17.98
C LEU A 129 -26.56 19.80 19.21
N GLU A 130 -25.90 19.70 20.36
CA GLU A 130 -26.35 20.34 21.60
C GLU A 130 -26.29 21.86 21.52
N GLU A 131 -25.22 22.40 20.93
CA GLU A 131 -25.11 23.85 20.67
C GLU A 131 -26.21 24.33 19.71
N THR A 132 -26.44 23.60 18.62
CA THR A 132 -27.49 23.91 17.65
C THR A 132 -28.89 23.90 18.27
N LYS A 133 -29.17 22.95 19.17
CA LYS A 133 -30.44 22.89 19.90
C LYS A 133 -30.65 24.12 20.77
N LYS A 134 -29.60 24.57 21.49
CA LYS A 134 -29.68 25.78 22.33
C LYS A 134 -29.97 27.02 21.49
N LEU A 135 -29.29 27.19 20.36
CA LEU A 135 -29.53 28.31 19.44
C LEU A 135 -30.96 28.30 18.87
N LEU A 136 -31.46 27.12 18.50
CA LEU A 136 -32.83 26.97 18.00
C LEU A 136 -33.86 27.35 19.06
N GLU A 137 -33.63 26.97 20.32
CA GLU A 137 -34.54 27.29 21.41
C GLU A 137 -34.54 28.79 21.72
N LEU A 138 -33.38 29.45 21.70
CA LEU A 138 -33.28 30.90 21.84
C LEU A 138 -34.03 31.63 20.71
N ALA A 139 -33.82 31.23 19.46
CA ALA A 139 -34.50 31.84 18.32
C ALA A 139 -36.04 31.65 18.38
N ARG A 140 -36.52 30.54 18.96
CA ARG A 140 -37.95 30.33 19.18
C ARG A 140 -38.53 31.29 20.20
N LEU A 141 -37.82 31.51 21.32
CA LEU A 141 -38.25 32.43 22.37
C LEU A 141 -38.30 33.87 21.86
N GLU A 142 -37.27 34.32 21.15
CA GLU A 142 -37.24 35.66 20.54
C GLU A 142 -38.42 35.89 19.60
N ASN A 143 -38.77 34.90 18.77
CA ASN A 143 -39.93 35.02 17.86
C ASN A 143 -41.28 35.08 18.60
N GLN A 144 -41.40 34.41 19.77
CA GLN A 144 -42.60 34.48 20.61
C GLN A 144 -42.74 35.82 21.33
N GLU A 145 -41.64 36.43 21.74
CA GLU A 145 -41.65 37.78 22.33
C GLU A 145 -42.03 38.86 21.30
N LEU A 146 -41.64 38.68 20.04
CA LEU A 146 -41.98 39.60 18.95
C LEU A 146 -43.44 39.48 18.43
N THR A 147 -44.14 38.40 18.80
CA THR A 147 -45.54 38.17 18.39
C THR A 147 -46.58 38.51 19.46
N ASN A 148 -46.15 38.96 20.65
CA ASN A 148 -47.00 39.50 21.71
C ASN A 148 -46.89 41.03 21.80
#